data_AF-A0A6P2AR89-F1
#
_entry.id   AF-A0A6P2AR89-F1
#
_cell.length_a   1.000
_cell.length_b   1.000
_cell.length_c   1.000
_cell.angle_alpha   90.00
_cell.angle_beta   90.00
_cell.angle_gamma   90.00
#
_symmetry.space_group_name_H-M   'P 1'
#
loop_
_entity.id
_entity.type
_entity.pdbx_description
1 polymer ?
#
loop_
_entity_poly.entity_id
_entity_poly.type
_entity_poly.pdbx_seq_one_letter_code
_entity_poly.pdbx_strand_id
1 'polypeptide(L)'
;MVVQRSISEINAKILQGEAQVLTVTEVKQRVAAEGEGAIAQIAATVDVITSGTFEPMESTGAFLNIGHTDPPIKIRQCWLDDVPAYAGLGAVDLYLGATMVQD
;
A
#
# COMPACT_ATOMS: atom_id res chain seq x y z
N MET A 1 -22.10 6.28 -15.64
CA MET A 1 -20.84 5.84 -16.28
C MET A 1 -19.80 5.67 -15.19
N VAL A 2 -19.10 4.54 -15.13
CA VAL A 2 -18.01 4.34 -14.16
C VAL A 2 -16.82 5.16 -14.64
N VAL A 3 -16.34 6.09 -13.83
CA VAL A 3 -15.14 6.86 -14.14
C VAL A 3 -13.94 5.93 -14.03
N GLN A 4 -13.33 5.60 -15.16
CA GLN A 4 -12.11 4.81 -15.23
C GLN A 4 -10.92 5.77 -15.05
N ARG A 5 -10.14 5.57 -14.00
CA ARG A 5 -8.84 6.24 -13.78
C ARG A 5 -7.74 5.20 -13.78
N SER A 6 -6.61 5.51 -14.40
CA SER A 6 -5.42 4.69 -14.31
C SER A 6 -4.68 4.93 -12.99
N ILE A 7 -3.93 3.93 -12.53
CA ILE A 7 -3.07 4.06 -11.35
C ILE A 7 -2.01 5.14 -11.57
N SER A 8 -1.49 5.29 -12.79
CA SER A 8 -0.52 6.35 -13.12
C SER A 8 -1.08 7.75 -12.95
N GLU A 9 -2.33 7.99 -13.35
CA GLU A 9 -2.99 9.29 -13.15
C GLU A 9 -3.23 9.58 -11.66
N ILE A 10 -3.67 8.58 -10.90
CA ILE A 10 -3.87 8.71 -9.46
C ILE A 10 -2.55 9.01 -8.76
N ASN A 11 -1.47 8.31 -9.11
CA ASN A 11 -0.14 8.55 -8.55
C ASN A 11 0.38 9.95 -8.86
N ALA A 12 0.15 10.47 -10.08
CA ALA A 12 0.51 11.83 -10.44
C ALA A 12 -0.21 12.86 -9.55
N LYS A 13 -1.52 12.67 -9.31
CA LYS A 13 -2.30 13.53 -8.39
C LYS A 13 -1.80 13.45 -6.94
N ILE A 14 -1.44 12.25 -6.46
CA ILE A 14 -0.88 12.06 -5.11
C ILE A 14 0.43 12.86 -4.97
N LEU A 15 1.33 12.75 -5.96
CA LEU A 15 2.61 13.48 -5.97
C LEU A 15 2.42 15.00 -6.05
N GLN A 16 1.36 15.46 -6.69
CA GLN A 16 1.01 16.88 -6.80
C GLN A 16 0.24 17.42 -5.58
N GLY A 17 -0.21 16.55 -4.67
CA GLY A 17 -1.05 16.94 -3.53
C GLY A 17 -2.49 17.27 -3.91
N GLU A 18 -2.95 16.83 -5.09
CA GLU A 18 -4.28 17.13 -5.64
C GLU A 18 -5.26 15.95 -5.52
N ALA A 19 -4.80 14.81 -5.02
CA ALA A 19 -5.65 13.63 -4.88
C ALA A 19 -6.74 13.86 -3.82
N GLN A 20 -8.00 13.65 -4.21
CA GLN A 20 -9.10 13.60 -3.26
C GLN A 20 -9.11 12.25 -2.55
N VAL A 21 -8.66 12.24 -1.30
CA VAL A 21 -8.60 11.05 -0.45
C VAL A 21 -9.76 11.09 0.55
N LEU A 22 -10.48 9.98 0.69
CA LEU A 22 -11.45 9.76 1.77
C LEU A 22 -11.19 8.44 2.47
N THR A 23 -11.61 8.31 3.72
CA THR A 23 -11.70 7.04 4.42
C THR A 23 -12.94 6.26 3.98
N VAL A 24 -12.90 4.94 4.16
CA VAL A 24 -14.05 4.06 3.93
C VAL A 24 -15.28 4.48 4.75
N THR A 25 -15.06 5.04 5.94
CA THR A 25 -16.12 5.55 6.82
C THR A 25 -16.78 6.78 6.22
N GLU A 26 -16.00 7.76 5.75
CA GLU A 26 -16.53 8.98 5.11
C GLU A 26 -17.31 8.64 3.83
N VAL A 27 -16.82 7.70 3.03
CA VAL A 27 -17.54 7.23 1.82
C VAL A 27 -18.89 6.61 2.21
N LYS A 28 -18.92 5.73 3.22
CA LYS A 28 -20.17 5.11 3.68
C LYS A 28 -21.17 6.14 4.21
N GLN A 29 -20.70 7.12 4.99
CA GLN A 29 -21.54 8.21 5.47
C GLN A 29 -22.13 9.03 4.32
N ARG A 30 -21.31 9.32 3.30
CA ARG A 30 -21.74 10.07 2.13
C ARG A 30 -22.78 9.32 1.30
N VAL A 31 -22.59 8.02 1.07
CA VAL A 31 -23.60 7.16 0.41
C VAL A 31 -24.89 7.10 1.23
N ALA A 32 -24.80 7.00 2.56
CA ALA A 32 -26.00 7.00 3.41
C ALA A 32 -26.77 8.32 3.38
N ALA A 33 -26.07 9.45 3.26
CA ALA A 33 -26.68 10.78 3.18
C ALA A 33 -27.24 11.12 1.80
N GLU A 34 -26.53 10.76 0.73
CA GLU A 34 -26.86 11.12 -0.65
C GLU A 34 -27.66 10.02 -1.40
N GLY A 35 -27.75 8.82 -0.83
CA GLY A 35 -28.43 7.65 -1.39
C GLY A 35 -27.57 6.83 -2.35
N GLU A 36 -28.01 5.59 -2.67
CA GLU A 36 -27.27 4.67 -3.54
C GLU A 36 -26.99 5.22 -4.95
N GLY A 37 -27.86 6.11 -5.44
CA GLY A 37 -27.67 6.80 -6.73
C GLY A 37 -26.44 7.69 -6.79
N ALA A 38 -25.88 8.10 -5.64
CA ALA A 38 -24.70 8.96 -5.56
C ALA A 38 -23.37 8.22 -5.75
N ILE A 39 -23.35 6.88 -5.74
CA ILE A 39 -22.11 6.08 -5.83
C ILE A 39 -21.28 6.48 -7.06
N ALA A 40 -21.92 6.66 -8.22
CA ALA A 40 -21.22 7.05 -9.45
C ALA A 40 -20.59 8.45 -9.33
N GLN A 41 -21.24 9.38 -8.63
CA GLN A 41 -20.75 10.74 -8.42
C GLN A 41 -19.65 10.80 -7.36
N ILE A 42 -19.76 9.99 -6.31
CA ILE A 42 -18.70 9.82 -5.30
C ILE A 42 -17.46 9.23 -5.98
N ALA A 43 -17.61 8.15 -6.76
CA ALA A 43 -16.52 7.59 -7.55
C ALA A 43 -15.92 8.59 -8.57
N ALA A 44 -16.73 9.51 -9.10
CA ALA A 44 -16.25 10.56 -9.99
C ALA A 44 -15.46 11.67 -9.28
N THR A 45 -15.56 11.83 -7.96
CA THR A 45 -14.90 12.91 -7.22
C THR A 45 -13.81 12.45 -6.28
N VAL A 46 -13.81 11.17 -5.89
CA VAL A 46 -12.82 10.58 -4.98
C VAL A 46 -11.77 9.81 -5.79
N ASP A 47 -10.50 10.12 -5.55
CA ASP A 47 -9.37 9.48 -6.22
C ASP A 47 -8.87 8.25 -5.44
N VAL A 48 -8.87 8.31 -4.10
CA VAL A 48 -8.38 7.24 -3.23
C VAL A 48 -9.34 7.03 -2.06
N ILE A 49 -9.67 5.77 -1.76
CA ILE A 49 -10.36 5.39 -0.54
C ILE A 49 -9.37 4.66 0.37
N THR A 50 -9.11 5.21 1.55
CA THR A 50 -8.30 4.57 2.57
C THR A 50 -9.19 3.72 3.46
N SER A 51 -8.77 2.48 3.70
CA SER A 51 -9.42 1.58 4.65
C SER A 51 -8.36 1.05 5.58
N GLY A 52 -8.71 0.94 6.86
CA GLY A 52 -7.89 0.27 7.86
C GLY A 52 -8.73 -0.82 8.49
N THR A 53 -8.14 -2.01 8.65
CA THR A 53 -8.69 -3.07 9.49
C THR A 53 -7.80 -3.17 10.73
N PHE A 54 -8.41 -3.31 11.89
CA PHE A 54 -7.68 -3.56 13.13
C PHE A 54 -8.20 -4.87 13.72
N GLU A 55 -7.45 -5.93 13.50
CA GLU A 55 -7.65 -7.25 14.10
C GLU A 55 -6.31 -7.68 14.71
N PRO A 56 -6.29 -8.50 15.78
CA PRO A 56 -5.06 -9.12 16.24
C PRO A 56 -4.42 -9.87 15.08
N MET A 57 -3.32 -9.34 14.55
CA MET A 57 -2.67 -9.87 13.37
C MET A 57 -1.49 -10.73 13.81
N GLU A 58 -1.57 -12.03 13.55
CA GLU A 58 -0.45 -12.95 13.73
C GLU A 58 0.37 -13.04 12.44
N SER A 59 1.69 -13.10 12.55
CA SER A 59 2.63 -13.26 11.41
C SER A 59 2.65 -12.11 10.39
N THR A 60 2.64 -10.85 10.85
CA THR A 60 2.79 -9.68 9.98
C THR A 60 4.25 -9.47 9.56
N GLY A 61 4.46 -9.12 8.29
CA GLY A 61 5.75 -8.73 7.76
C GLY A 61 5.63 -8.16 6.34
N ALA A 62 6.76 -7.72 5.79
CA ALA A 62 6.84 -7.20 4.43
C ALA A 62 7.73 -8.11 3.58
N PHE A 63 7.25 -8.46 2.37
CA PHE A 63 8.09 -9.01 1.32
C PHE A 63 8.67 -7.87 0.50
N LEU A 64 10.00 -7.85 0.35
CA LEU A 64 10.72 -6.82 -0.37
C LEU A 64 11.57 -7.48 -1.45
N ASN A 65 11.42 -7.03 -2.69
CA ASN A 65 12.37 -7.32 -3.76
C ASN A 65 13.17 -6.04 -4.01
N ILE A 66 14.48 -6.07 -3.75
CA ILE A 66 15.31 -4.88 -3.88
C ILE A 66 15.99 -4.75 -5.25
N GLY A 67 15.71 -5.69 -6.16
CA GLY A 67 16.32 -5.76 -7.47
C GLY A 67 17.78 -6.21 -7.46
N HIS A 68 18.28 -6.60 -8.62
CA HIS A 68 19.68 -6.93 -8.82
C HIS A 68 20.50 -5.66 -9.12
N THR A 69 21.73 -5.65 -8.62
CA THR A 69 22.79 -4.76 -9.13
C THR A 69 23.40 -5.33 -10.41
N ASP A 70 24.27 -4.56 -11.07
CA ASP A 70 25.16 -5.03 -12.12
C ASP A 70 26.62 -4.90 -11.65
N PRO A 71 27.33 -6.02 -11.37
CA PRO A 71 26.95 -7.42 -11.60
C PRO A 71 25.88 -7.94 -10.61
N PRO A 72 25.16 -9.03 -10.95
CA PRO A 72 24.10 -9.59 -10.11
C PRO A 72 24.61 -10.03 -8.73
N ILE A 73 23.87 -9.65 -7.69
CA ILE A 73 24.13 -10.05 -6.31
C ILE A 73 23.24 -11.22 -5.85
N LYS A 74 23.72 -11.93 -4.81
CA LYS A 74 22.94 -12.86 -4.02
C LYS A 74 23.07 -12.51 -2.54
N ILE A 75 21.98 -12.01 -1.97
CA ILE A 75 21.92 -11.63 -0.57
C ILE A 75 21.96 -12.90 0.29
N ARG A 76 22.82 -12.89 1.31
CA ARG A 76 22.97 -14.01 2.26
C ARG A 76 22.45 -13.63 3.64
N GLN A 77 22.73 -12.39 4.04
CA GLN A 77 22.24 -11.76 5.25
C GLN A 77 21.93 -10.30 4.92
N CYS A 78 20.94 -9.73 5.58
CA CYS A 78 20.51 -8.36 5.35
C CYS A 78 19.98 -7.78 6.65
N TRP A 79 20.30 -6.51 6.88
CA TRP A 79 19.71 -5.67 7.91
C TRP A 79 19.17 -4.40 7.25
N LEU A 80 18.00 -3.97 7.70
CA LEU A 80 17.37 -2.71 7.32
C LEU A 80 17.28 -1.88 8.60
N ASP A 81 18.12 -0.84 8.70
CA ASP A 81 18.27 -0.02 9.91
C ASP A 81 18.46 -0.89 11.17
N ASP A 82 19.47 -1.77 11.12
CA ASP A 82 19.83 -2.74 12.16
C ASP A 82 18.76 -3.80 12.50
N VAL A 83 17.65 -3.84 11.77
CA VAL A 83 16.64 -4.92 11.89
C VAL A 83 16.97 -6.04 10.90
N PRO A 84 17.16 -7.30 11.36
CA PRO A 84 17.46 -8.41 10.47
C PRO A 84 16.28 -8.76 9.55
N ALA A 85 16.60 -8.99 8.28
CA ALA A 85 15.64 -9.42 7.25
C ALA A 85 16.06 -10.79 6.66
N TYR A 86 15.08 -11.67 6.45
CA TYR A 86 15.32 -13.03 5.95
C TYR A 86 15.58 -13.03 4.43
N ALA A 87 16.79 -13.39 4.02
CA ALA A 87 17.23 -13.40 2.61
C ALA A 87 17.15 -14.79 1.91
N GLY A 88 16.43 -15.75 2.49
CA GLY A 88 16.41 -17.15 2.02
C GLY A 88 15.37 -17.47 0.95
N LEU A 89 14.68 -16.47 0.40
CA LEU A 89 13.57 -16.66 -0.56
C LEU A 89 14.06 -16.71 -2.01
N GLY A 90 14.95 -15.80 -2.37
CA GLY A 90 15.50 -15.62 -3.70
C GLY A 90 16.84 -14.90 -3.62
N ALA A 91 17.42 -14.52 -4.76
CA ALA A 91 18.73 -13.86 -4.74
C ALA A 91 18.69 -12.43 -4.15
N VAL A 92 17.56 -11.73 -4.31
CA VAL A 92 17.36 -10.33 -3.88
C VAL A 92 16.00 -10.11 -3.21
N ASP A 93 15.39 -11.19 -2.73
CA ASP A 93 14.12 -11.18 -2.02
C ASP A 93 14.37 -11.26 -0.52
N LEU A 94 13.67 -10.41 0.23
CA LEU A 94 13.75 -10.29 1.68
C LEU A 94 12.36 -10.42 2.30
N TYR A 95 12.31 -11.00 3.50
CA TYR A 95 11.15 -10.91 4.37
C TYR A 95 11.53 -10.21 5.67
N LEU A 96 10.84 -9.11 5.97
CA LEU A 96 11.00 -8.32 7.19
C LEU A 96 9.83 -8.59 8.13
N GLY A 97 10.10 -9.19 9.30
CA GLY A 97 9.07 -9.42 10.31
C GLY A 97 8.69 -8.13 11.02
N ALA A 98 7.39 -7.87 11.18
CA ALA A 98 6.91 -6.63 11.80
C ALA A 98 7.24 -6.51 13.30
N THR A 99 7.51 -7.63 13.96
CA THR A 99 7.90 -7.71 15.37
C THR A 99 9.40 -7.95 15.56
N MET A 100 10.17 -7.99 14.47
CA MET A 100 11.61 -8.15 14.56
C MET A 100 12.22 -6.89 15.16
N VAL A 101 13.09 -7.05 16.15
CA VAL A 101 13.78 -5.95 16.83
C VAL A 101 15.16 -5.71 16.20
N GLN A 102 15.70 -4.52 16.43
CA GLN A 102 17.10 -4.23 16.07
C GLN A 102 18.04 -5.13 16.88
N ASP A 103 19.13 -5.56 16.24
CA ASP A 103 20.23 -6.26 16.90
C ASP A 103 21.06 -5.33 17.81
#